data_AF-A0AAU6Y2K1-F1
#
_entry.id   AF-A0AAU6Y2K1-F1
#
_cell.length_a   1.000
_cell.length_b   1.000
_cell.length_c   1.000
_cell.angle_alpha   90.00
_cell.angle_beta   90.00
_cell.angle_gamma   90.00
#
_symmetry.space_group_name_H-M   'P 1'
#
loop_
_entity.id
_entity.type
_entity.pdbx_description
1 polymer ?
#
loop_
_entity_poly.entity_id
_entity_poly.type
_entity_poly.pdbx_seq_one_letter_code
_entity_poly.pdbx_strand_id
1 'polypeptide(L)'
;MDTHHNLTEDAERYQQRSSGILPHIYIAGTDFTIDWRLKELRETAAPWNAISMRHMDMDREGDHYLFFYDTAQHRVWHFDPYLTALPANVVLMEIPNELKLDPYAAAHEYGVDPAEFVQNFPIPQKLAGTVKPLSESGLPDIVAENLEKLEKGRNQGSELSQGGKRGR
;
A
#
# COMPACT_ATOMS: atom_id res chain seq x y z
N MET A 1 13.99 23.51 6.33
CA MET A 1 12.91 22.80 7.04
C MET A 1 13.59 22.09 8.18
N ASP A 2 13.42 22.63 9.37
CA ASP A 2 14.27 22.39 10.54
C ASP A 2 14.01 21.01 11.15
N THR A 3 14.88 20.04 10.85
CA THR A 3 15.04 18.83 11.65
C THR A 3 15.83 19.20 12.90
N HIS A 4 15.14 19.67 13.93
CA HIS A 4 15.71 19.70 15.28
C HIS A 4 15.89 18.25 15.75
N HIS A 5 17.05 17.65 15.45
CA HIS A 5 17.51 16.39 16.01
C HIS A 5 17.65 16.57 17.53
N ASN A 6 16.71 16.01 18.28
CA ASN A 6 16.88 15.88 19.72
C ASN A 6 17.58 14.54 19.98
N LEU A 7 18.90 14.61 20.18
CA LEU A 7 19.76 13.45 20.42
C LEU A 7 19.22 12.51 21.52
N THR A 8 18.51 13.04 22.51
CA THR A 8 17.90 12.25 23.58
C THR A 8 16.70 11.45 23.06
N GLU A 9 15.84 12.04 22.26
CA GLU A 9 14.66 11.37 21.70
C GLU A 9 15.05 10.29 20.69
N ASP A 10 16.11 10.52 19.89
CA ASP A 10 16.60 9.53 18.94
C ASP A 10 17.18 8.30 19.65
N ALA A 11 17.93 8.53 20.74
CA ALA A 11 18.43 7.48 21.60
C ALA A 11 17.29 6.70 22.27
N GLU A 12 16.24 7.39 22.74
CA GLU A 12 15.06 6.73 23.33
C GLU A 12 14.33 5.84 22.31
N ARG A 13 14.11 6.31 21.08
CA ARG A 13 13.46 5.50 20.03
C ARG A 13 14.31 4.31 19.64
N TYR A 14 15.63 4.49 19.57
CA TYR A 14 16.55 3.37 19.38
C TYR A 14 16.45 2.34 20.51
N GLN A 15 16.44 2.78 21.76
CA GLN A 15 16.32 1.89 22.93
C GLN A 15 14.97 1.17 22.97
N GLN A 16 13.87 1.86 22.68
CA GLN A 16 12.55 1.23 22.56
C GLN A 16 12.59 0.14 21.50
N ARG A 17 13.10 0.45 20.31
CA ARG A 17 13.14 -0.51 19.22
C ARG A 17 14.07 -1.69 19.50
N SER A 18 15.23 -1.45 20.10
CA SER A 18 16.18 -2.50 20.51
C SER A 18 15.63 -3.41 21.62
N SER A 19 14.74 -2.89 22.46
CA SER A 19 14.02 -3.66 23.48
C SER A 19 12.86 -4.52 22.93
N GLY A 20 12.56 -4.40 21.63
CA GLY A 20 11.53 -5.18 20.93
C GLY A 20 10.19 -4.47 20.74
N ILE A 21 10.08 -3.18 21.07
CA ILE A 21 8.88 -2.38 20.78
C ILE A 21 8.83 -2.12 19.28
N LEU A 22 7.78 -2.59 18.61
CA LEU A 22 7.59 -2.41 17.17
C LEU A 22 7.08 -0.99 16.84
N PRO A 23 7.48 -0.40 15.71
CA PRO A 23 6.98 0.91 15.30
C PRO A 23 5.52 0.83 14.80
N HIS A 24 4.87 1.99 14.71
CA HIS A 24 3.48 2.14 14.31
C HIS A 24 3.34 3.08 13.12
N ILE A 25 2.36 2.84 12.25
CA ILE A 25 1.99 3.70 11.13
C ILE A 25 0.48 3.91 11.07
N TYR A 26 0.07 5.16 10.85
CA TYR A 26 -1.33 5.51 10.68
C TYR A 26 -1.72 5.49 9.20
N ILE A 27 -2.71 4.67 8.84
CA ILE A 27 -3.15 4.47 7.45
C ILE A 27 -4.66 4.68 7.40
N ALA A 28 -5.10 5.73 6.69
CA ALA A 28 -6.51 6.03 6.43
C ALA A 28 -7.45 5.97 7.65
N GLY A 29 -6.98 6.39 8.82
CA GLY A 29 -7.79 6.38 10.06
C GLY A 29 -7.52 5.20 10.99
N THR A 30 -6.64 4.28 10.62
CA THR A 30 -6.36 3.05 11.37
C THR A 30 -4.89 2.99 11.76
N ASP A 31 -4.62 2.60 13.00
CA ASP A 31 -3.26 2.38 13.51
C ASP A 31 -2.81 0.94 13.24
N PHE A 32 -1.61 0.81 12.69
CA PHE A 32 -0.99 -0.47 12.40
C PHE A 32 0.38 -0.58 13.07
N THR A 33 0.60 -1.70 13.74
CA THR A 33 1.92 -2.13 14.19
C THR A 33 2.70 -2.72 13.02
N ILE A 34 3.93 -2.26 12.82
CA ILE A 34 4.81 -2.69 11.74
C ILE A 34 5.64 -3.88 12.24
N ASP A 35 5.41 -5.07 11.67
CA ASP A 35 6.29 -6.22 11.85
C ASP A 35 7.12 -6.42 10.58
N TRP A 36 8.25 -5.72 10.51
CA TRP A 36 9.15 -5.78 9.37
C TRP A 36 9.72 -7.19 9.12
N ARG A 37 9.96 -7.95 10.18
CA ARG A 37 10.50 -9.32 10.08
C ARG A 37 9.51 -10.26 9.41
N LEU A 38 8.22 -10.11 9.71
CA LEU A 38 7.15 -10.86 9.04
C LEU A 38 6.70 -10.24 7.71
N LYS A 39 7.11 -9.00 7.43
CA LYS A 39 6.69 -8.17 6.30
C LYS A 39 5.19 -7.89 6.36
N GLU A 40 4.71 -7.47 7.53
CA GLU A 40 3.29 -7.26 7.80
C GLU A 40 3.01 -5.93 8.49
N LEU A 41 1.89 -5.32 8.11
CA LEU A 41 1.23 -4.26 8.89
C LEU A 41 0.05 -4.90 9.60
N ARG A 42 0.07 -4.93 10.92
CA ARG A 42 -0.96 -5.58 11.75
C ARG A 42 -1.80 -4.51 12.40
N GLU A 43 -3.11 -4.54 12.23
CA GLU A 43 -3.96 -3.59 12.94
C GLU A 43 -3.71 -3.67 14.44
N THR A 44 -3.38 -2.54 15.06
CA THR A 44 -3.01 -2.53 16.48
C THR A 44 -4.16 -2.97 17.37
N ALA A 45 -5.39 -2.59 17.01
CA ALA A 45 -6.60 -2.99 17.73
C ALA A 45 -7.08 -4.42 17.40
N ALA A 46 -6.67 -4.97 16.26
CA ALA A 46 -7.11 -6.27 15.77
C ALA A 46 -5.95 -7.03 15.07
N PRO A 47 -4.94 -7.55 15.81
CA PRO A 47 -3.69 -8.04 15.22
C PRO A 47 -3.80 -9.25 14.28
N TRP A 48 -4.98 -9.88 14.20
CA TRP A 48 -5.30 -10.91 13.22
C TRP A 48 -5.62 -10.33 11.84
N ASN A 49 -6.00 -9.05 11.75
CA ASN A 49 -6.13 -8.35 10.48
C ASN A 49 -4.77 -7.76 10.10
N ALA A 50 -4.12 -8.43 9.16
CA ALA A 50 -2.75 -8.12 8.75
C ALA A 50 -2.67 -7.94 7.23
N ILE A 51 -1.92 -6.93 6.83
CA ILE A 51 -1.59 -6.61 5.44
C ILE A 51 -0.17 -7.10 5.19
N SER A 52 -0.02 -8.02 4.23
CA SER A 52 1.30 -8.46 3.76
C SER A 52 1.93 -7.39 2.87
N MET A 53 3.20 -7.07 3.12
CA MET A 53 4.00 -6.14 2.34
C MET A 53 4.83 -6.82 1.24
N ARG A 54 4.88 -8.16 1.21
CA ARG A 54 5.81 -8.94 0.35
C ARG A 54 5.62 -8.73 -1.15
N HIS A 55 4.44 -8.28 -1.56
CA HIS A 55 4.05 -8.13 -2.95
C HIS A 55 3.51 -6.73 -3.25
N MET A 56 3.89 -5.74 -2.43
CA MET A 56 3.59 -4.35 -2.73
C MET A 56 4.52 -3.88 -3.85
N ASP A 57 3.96 -3.10 -4.76
CA ASP A 57 4.76 -2.40 -5.75
C ASP A 57 5.57 -1.29 -5.08
N MET A 58 6.62 -0.83 -5.74
CA MET A 58 7.34 0.38 -5.34
C MET A 58 7.04 1.51 -6.32
N ASP A 59 7.12 2.75 -5.83
CA ASP A 59 7.18 3.90 -6.72
C ASP A 59 8.48 3.88 -7.56
N ARG A 60 8.57 4.80 -8.54
CA ARG A 60 9.71 4.83 -9.47
C ARG A 60 11.04 5.08 -8.79
N GLU A 61 11.03 5.79 -7.66
CA GLU A 61 12.23 6.15 -6.91
C GLU A 61 12.63 5.06 -5.90
N GLY A 62 11.74 4.09 -5.60
CA GLY A 62 11.96 3.06 -4.59
C GLY A 62 11.80 3.57 -3.15
N ASP A 63 11.25 4.76 -2.98
CA ASP A 63 11.11 5.42 -1.68
C ASP A 63 9.83 5.02 -0.95
N HIS A 64 8.84 4.51 -1.70
CA HIS A 64 7.54 4.18 -1.16
C HIS A 64 6.99 2.86 -1.71
N TYR A 65 6.33 2.10 -0.83
CA TYR A 65 5.47 1.01 -1.23
C TYR A 65 4.11 1.54 -1.65
N LEU A 66 3.58 0.97 -2.73
CA LEU A 66 2.30 1.30 -3.33
C LEU A 66 1.40 0.07 -3.32
N PHE A 67 0.15 0.24 -2.89
CA PHE A 67 -0.85 -0.81 -2.93
C PHE A 67 -2.27 -0.23 -2.93
N PHE A 68 -3.22 -0.96 -3.51
CA PHE A 68 -4.62 -0.61 -3.37
C PHE A 68 -5.13 -1.06 -2.01
N TYR A 69 -5.77 -0.15 -1.28
CA TYR A 69 -6.23 -0.37 0.08
C TYR A 69 -7.75 -0.22 0.16
N ASP A 70 -8.42 -1.26 0.67
CA ASP A 70 -9.84 -1.21 1.01
C ASP A 70 -10.00 -0.56 2.39
N THR A 71 -10.55 0.66 2.43
CA THR A 71 -10.73 1.45 3.65
C THR A 71 -11.85 0.95 4.55
N ALA A 72 -12.73 0.05 4.07
CA ALA A 72 -13.79 -0.54 4.87
C ALA A 72 -13.35 -1.85 5.53
N GLN A 73 -12.49 -2.62 4.86
CA GLN A 73 -12.02 -3.93 5.32
C GLN A 73 -10.58 -3.92 5.84
N HIS A 74 -9.89 -2.80 5.68
CA HIS A 74 -8.52 -2.57 6.12
C HIS A 74 -7.54 -3.62 5.59
N ARG A 75 -7.63 -3.91 4.30
CA ARG A 75 -6.81 -4.93 3.64
C ARG A 75 -6.41 -4.49 2.24
N VAL A 76 -5.45 -5.21 1.66
CA VAL A 76 -5.10 -5.04 0.25
C VAL A 76 -6.33 -5.37 -0.60
N TRP A 77 -6.71 -4.43 -1.46
CA TRP A 77 -7.67 -4.69 -2.51
C TRP A 77 -6.95 -5.33 -3.69
N HIS A 78 -7.44 -6.48 -4.14
CA HIS A 78 -6.86 -7.19 -5.28
C HIS A 78 -7.56 -6.80 -6.56
N PHE A 79 -6.76 -6.59 -7.60
CA PHE A 79 -7.20 -6.17 -8.91
C PHE A 79 -8.17 -7.19 -9.56
N ASP A 80 -9.30 -6.67 -10.06
CA ASP A 80 -10.23 -7.40 -10.93
C ASP A 80 -10.01 -7.01 -12.39
N PRO A 81 -9.58 -7.94 -13.28
CA PRO A 81 -9.37 -7.64 -14.70
C PRO A 81 -10.65 -7.27 -15.45
N TYR A 82 -11.83 -7.54 -14.90
CA TYR A 82 -13.13 -7.22 -15.50
C TYR A 82 -13.80 -5.99 -14.87
N LEU A 83 -13.05 -5.21 -14.09
CA LEU A 83 -13.53 -4.00 -13.44
C LEU A 83 -14.14 -3.02 -14.46
N THR A 84 -15.39 -2.59 -14.23
CA THR A 84 -16.13 -1.66 -15.11
C THR A 84 -16.52 -0.35 -14.42
N ALA A 85 -16.18 -0.21 -13.14
CA ALA A 85 -16.36 1.00 -12.37
C ALA A 85 -15.30 1.06 -11.27
N LEU A 86 -14.89 2.28 -10.86
CA LEU A 86 -13.95 2.42 -9.76
C LEU A 86 -14.60 2.00 -8.44
N PRO A 87 -13.93 1.17 -7.62
CA PRO A 87 -14.46 0.76 -6.32
C PRO A 87 -14.51 1.92 -5.33
N ALA A 88 -15.64 2.09 -4.64
CA ALA A 88 -15.92 3.26 -3.81
C ALA A 88 -15.07 3.34 -2.51
N ASN A 89 -14.73 2.20 -1.93
CA ASN A 89 -13.98 2.11 -0.67
C ASN A 89 -12.50 1.79 -0.88
N VAL A 90 -11.96 2.02 -2.08
CA VAL A 90 -10.58 1.68 -2.39
C VAL A 90 -9.82 2.95 -2.74
N VAL A 91 -8.60 3.03 -2.22
CA VAL A 91 -7.67 4.11 -2.50
C VAL A 91 -6.32 3.54 -2.93
N LEU A 92 -5.52 4.32 -3.63
CA LEU A 92 -4.11 3.99 -3.81
C LEU A 92 -3.37 4.48 -2.56
N MET A 93 -2.82 3.56 -1.79
CA MET A 93 -2.07 3.84 -0.59
C MET A 93 -0.58 3.90 -0.91
N GLU A 94 0.08 4.92 -0.37
CA GLU A 94 1.53 5.06 -0.37
C GLU A 94 2.05 5.05 1.06
N ILE A 95 3.00 4.15 1.36
CA ILE A 95 3.71 4.13 2.64
C ILE A 95 5.22 4.21 2.40
N PRO A 96 6.00 4.78 3.34
CA PRO A 96 7.46 4.81 3.20
C PRO A 96 8.06 3.43 3.01
N ASN A 97 9.25 3.36 2.42
CA ASN A 97 10.03 2.12 2.35
C ASN A 97 10.61 1.73 3.73
N GLU A 98 11.34 0.61 3.75
CA GLU A 98 11.91 0.01 4.96
C GLU A 98 12.87 0.90 5.73
N LEU A 99 13.57 1.79 5.02
CA LEU A 99 14.53 2.72 5.60
C LEU A 99 13.84 3.73 6.51
N LYS A 100 12.53 3.92 6.34
CA LYS A 100 11.70 4.79 7.17
C LYS A 100 10.73 4.00 8.05
N LEU A 101 10.18 2.88 7.58
CA LEU A 101 9.21 2.10 8.34
C LEU A 101 9.82 1.44 9.59
N ASP A 102 10.96 0.77 9.45
CA ASP A 102 11.68 0.15 10.57
C ASP A 102 13.18 0.05 10.23
N PRO A 103 13.91 1.18 10.25
CA PRO A 103 15.33 1.18 9.88
C PRO A 103 16.18 0.25 10.76
N TYR A 104 15.77 0.05 12.02
CA TYR A 104 16.44 -0.90 12.90
C TYR A 104 16.32 -2.33 12.40
N ALA A 105 15.11 -2.78 12.03
CA ALA A 105 14.93 -4.12 11.49
C ALA A 105 15.48 -4.28 10.07
N ALA A 106 15.43 -3.22 9.25
CA ALA A 106 16.07 -3.19 7.95
C ALA A 106 17.59 -3.39 8.05
N ALA A 107 18.25 -2.74 9.03
CA ALA A 107 19.67 -2.94 9.29
C ALA A 107 20.02 -4.42 9.56
N HIS A 108 19.23 -5.09 10.38
CA HIS A 108 19.39 -6.53 10.66
C HIS A 108 19.22 -7.39 9.41
N GLU A 109 18.23 -7.08 8.57
CA GLU A 109 18.01 -7.79 7.30
C GLU A 109 19.16 -7.59 6.30
N TYR A 110 19.73 -6.39 6.25
CA TYR A 110 20.87 -6.09 5.40
C TYR A 110 22.22 -6.58 5.96
N GLY A 111 22.25 -7.04 7.22
CA GLY A 111 23.46 -7.52 7.87
C GLY A 111 24.44 -6.41 8.25
N VAL A 112 23.95 -5.20 8.54
CA VAL A 112 24.75 -4.04 8.96
C VAL A 112 24.47 -3.66 10.41
N ASP A 113 25.37 -2.90 11.04
CA ASP A 113 25.19 -2.47 12.43
C ASP A 113 23.98 -1.53 12.57
N PRO A 114 22.96 -1.87 13.37
CA PRO A 114 21.79 -1.01 13.53
C PRO A 114 22.12 0.35 14.14
N ALA A 115 23.12 0.45 15.03
CA ALA A 115 23.45 1.72 15.68
C ALA A 115 24.07 2.73 14.70
N GLU A 116 24.94 2.28 13.79
CA GLU A 116 25.42 3.09 12.67
C GLU A 116 24.31 3.38 11.64
N PHE A 117 23.52 2.37 11.29
CA PHE A 117 22.50 2.49 10.26
C PHE A 117 21.44 3.53 10.61
N VAL A 118 20.95 3.56 11.86
CA VAL A 118 19.93 4.53 12.28
C VAL A 118 20.45 5.98 12.35
N GLN A 119 21.77 6.21 12.33
CA GLN A 119 22.31 7.58 12.23
C GLN A 119 22.06 8.16 10.84
N ASN A 120 22.09 7.32 9.80
CA ASN A 120 21.79 7.70 8.43
C ASN A 120 20.29 7.59 8.12
N PHE A 121 19.59 6.69 8.81
CA PHE A 121 18.15 6.44 8.68
C PHE A 121 17.47 6.50 10.05
N PRO A 122 17.24 7.70 10.62
CA PRO A 122 16.67 7.85 11.95
C PRO A 122 15.29 7.21 12.07
N ILE A 123 15.05 6.48 13.17
CA ILE A 123 13.73 5.92 13.47
C ILE A 123 12.72 7.07 13.57
N PRO A 124 11.66 7.11 12.75
CA PRO A 124 10.71 8.21 12.79
C PRO A 124 9.88 8.22 14.07
N GLN A 125 9.52 9.41 14.55
CA GLN A 125 8.61 9.55 15.70
C GLN A 125 7.16 9.23 15.32
N LYS A 126 6.76 9.58 14.09
CA LYS A 126 5.42 9.38 13.56
C LYS A 126 5.53 8.91 12.12
N LEU A 127 4.76 7.89 11.78
CA LEU A 127 4.58 7.41 10.41
C LEU A 127 3.11 7.53 10.04
N ALA A 128 2.87 7.99 8.81
CA ALA A 128 1.56 8.03 8.21
C ALA A 128 1.65 7.63 6.74
N GLY A 129 0.66 6.87 6.27
CA GLY A 129 0.47 6.61 4.85
C GLY A 129 -0.21 7.79 4.16
N THR A 130 0.11 7.98 2.88
CA THR A 130 -0.51 8.98 2.01
C THR A 130 -1.60 8.31 1.19
N VAL A 131 -2.80 8.89 1.22
CA VAL A 131 -3.93 8.46 0.40
C VAL A 131 -3.88 9.20 -0.94
N LYS A 132 -3.79 8.45 -2.04
CA LYS A 132 -3.91 8.97 -3.39
C LYS A 132 -5.26 8.61 -4.01
N PRO A 133 -5.91 9.54 -4.73
CA PRO A 133 -7.10 9.25 -5.53
C PRO A 133 -6.86 8.14 -6.54
N LEU A 134 -7.85 7.28 -6.78
CA LEU A 134 -7.76 6.23 -7.81
C LEU A 134 -7.59 6.79 -9.23
N SER A 135 -7.95 8.06 -9.45
CA SER A 135 -7.69 8.75 -10.72
C SER A 135 -6.21 8.90 -11.06
N GLU A 136 -5.32 8.77 -10.07
CA GLU A 136 -3.86 8.79 -10.26
C GLU A 136 -3.27 7.39 -10.48
N SER A 137 -4.11 6.35 -10.46
CA SER A 137 -3.71 4.96 -10.73
C SER A 137 -3.99 4.56 -12.19
N GLY A 138 -3.61 3.33 -12.57
CA GLY A 138 -4.00 2.75 -13.86
C GLY A 138 -5.42 2.20 -13.93
N LEU A 139 -6.19 2.19 -12.83
CA LEU A 139 -7.56 1.65 -12.82
C LEU A 139 -8.55 2.38 -13.76
N PRO A 140 -8.51 3.73 -13.92
CA PRO A 140 -9.41 4.42 -14.83
C PRO A 140 -9.29 3.94 -16.28
N ASP A 141 -8.06 3.72 -16.76
CA ASP A 141 -7.79 3.23 -18.12
C ASP A 141 -8.36 1.83 -18.32
N ILE A 142 -8.15 0.95 -17.32
CA ILE A 142 -8.68 -0.41 -17.34
C ILE A 142 -10.21 -0.42 -17.37
N VAL A 143 -10.85 0.44 -16.56
CA VAL A 143 -12.31 0.59 -16.57
C VAL A 143 -12.80 1.05 -17.94
N ALA A 144 -12.14 2.03 -18.55
CA ALA A 144 -12.50 2.54 -19.88
C ALA A 144 -12.37 1.44 -20.95
N GLU A 145 -11.27 0.69 -20.96
CA GLU A 145 -11.06 -0.44 -21.87
C GLU A 145 -12.12 -1.54 -21.72
N ASN A 146 -12.49 -1.86 -20.48
CA ASN A 146 -13.46 -2.90 -20.20
C ASN A 146 -14.87 -2.50 -20.65
N LEU A 147 -15.25 -1.23 -20.45
CA LEU A 147 -16.50 -0.69 -20.98
C LEU A 147 -16.55 -0.74 -22.50
N GLU A 148 -15.47 -0.36 -23.20
CA GLU A 148 -15.39 -0.43 -24.65
C GLU A 148 -15.52 -1.87 -25.18
N LYS A 149 -14.86 -2.84 -24.53
CA LYS A 149 -14.96 -4.27 -24.87
C LYS A 149 -16.40 -4.78 -24.71
N LEU A 150 -17.12 -4.35 -23.68
CA LEU A 150 -18.52 -4.72 -23.45
C LEU A 150 -19.46 -4.13 -24.51
N GLU A 151 -19.25 -2.87 -24.92
CA GLU A 151 -20.05 -2.24 -25.97
C GLU A 151 -19.85 -2.92 -27.33
N LYS A 152 -18.60 -3.22 -27.72
CA LYS A 152 -18.29 -3.95 -28.95
C LYS A 152 -18.93 -5.34 -28.97
N GLY A 153 -18.88 -6.06 -27.85
CA GLY A 153 -19.52 -7.37 -27.72
C GLY A 153 -21.05 -7.32 -27.86
N ARG A 154 -21.69 -6.30 -27.28
CA ARG A 154 -23.15 -6.08 -27.43
C ARG A 154 -23.54 -5.78 -28.86
N ASN A 155 -22.79 -4.92 -29.55
CA ASN A 155 -23.08 -4.54 -30.92
C ASN A 155 -22.95 -5.73 -31.89
N GLN A 156 -21.89 -6.53 -31.77
CA GLN A 156 -21.69 -7.74 -32.60
C GLN A 156 -22.78 -8.81 -32.36
N GLY A 157 -23.20 -9.03 -31.11
CA GLY A 157 -24.30 -9.95 -30.79
C GLY A 157 -25.66 -9.49 -31.36
N SER A 158 -25.88 -8.17 -31.41
CA SER A 158 -27.11 -7.59 -31.96
C SER A 158 -27.19 -7.75 -33.49
N GLU A 159 -26.08 -7.57 -34.22
CA GLU A 159 -26.00 -7.75 -35.67
C GLU A 159 -26.20 -9.20 -36.11
N LEU A 160 -25.61 -10.16 -35.38
CA LEU A 160 -25.80 -11.60 -35.62
C LEU A 160 -27.27 -12.04 -35.38
N SER A 161 -27.97 -11.43 -34.44
CA SER A 161 -29.38 -11.75 -34.14
C SER A 161 -30.36 -11.22 -35.20
N GLN A 162 -30.02 -10.12 -35.88
CA GLN A 162 -30.87 -9.53 -36.93
C GLN A 162 -30.69 -10.21 -38.30
N GLY A 163 -29.56 -10.88 -38.55
CA GLY A 163 -29.32 -11.65 -39.77
C GLY A 163 -30.11 -12.96 -39.90
N GLY A 164 -30.70 -13.47 -38.81
CA GLY A 164 -31.38 -14.78 -38.77
C GLY A 164 -32.89 -14.78 -39.10
N LYS A 165 -33.52 -13.62 -39.35
CA LYS A 165 -34.98 -13.51 -39.56
C LYS A 165 -35.40 -13.25 -41.02
N ARG A 166 -34.72 -13.85 -42.00
CA ARG A 166 -35.20 -13.89 -43.39
C ARG A 166 -35.25 -15.32 -43.90
N GLY A 167 -36.37 -15.99 -43.68
CA GLY A 167 -36.62 -17.30 -44.27
C GLY A 167 -37.80 -18.05 -43.69
N ARG A 168 -39.04 -17.62 -43.97
CA ARG A 168 -40.12 -18.49 -44.46
C ARG A 168 -41.29 -17.68 -44.97
#